data_AF-A0A661L9K5-F1
#
_entry.id   AF-A0A661L9K5-F1
#
_cell.length_a   1.000
_cell.length_b   1.000
_cell.length_c   1.000
_cell.angle_alpha   90.00
_cell.angle_beta   90.00
_cell.angle_gamma   90.00
#
_symmetry.space_group_name_H-M   'P 1'
#
loop_
_entity.id
_entity.type
_entity.pdbx_description
1 polymer ?
#
loop_
_entity_poly.entity_id
_entity_poly.type
_entity_poly.pdbx_seq_one_letter_code
_entity_poly.pdbx_strand_id
1 'polypeptide(L)' 'MSIYRSVEDKGLERGKKYPFKLTLPLINEVISGTFRIVDISDRAYHCIFVNLGIEKREKVHLFVLERQKEELRAKRRS' A
#
# COMPACT_ATOMS: atom_id res chain seq x y z
N MET A 1 -5.02 -4.03 0.02
CA MET A 1 -3.73 -3.79 -0.65
C MET A 1 -3.09 -5.14 -0.91
N SER A 2 -2.37 -5.30 -2.00
CA SER A 2 -1.67 -6.54 -2.33
C SER A 2 -0.17 -6.28 -2.37
N ILE A 3 0.63 -7.10 -1.69
CA ILE A 3 2.09 -7.08 -1.76
C ILE A 3 2.52 -8.27 -2.61
N TYR A 4 3.20 -8.03 -3.74
CA TYR A 4 3.63 -9.11 -4.62
C TYR A 4 4.74 -9.93 -3.97
N ARG A 5 4.67 -11.24 -4.14
CA ARG A 5 5.65 -12.20 -3.59
C ARG A 5 6.88 -12.23 -4.48
N SER A 6 8.06 -11.97 -3.92
CA SER A 6 9.32 -12.31 -4.58
C SER A 6 9.70 -13.76 -4.27
N VAL A 7 10.52 -14.38 -5.14
CA VAL A 7 10.98 -15.77 -4.99
C VAL A 7 11.77 -15.98 -3.68
N GLU A 8 12.26 -14.90 -3.06
CA GLU A 8 13.08 -14.91 -1.83
C GLU A 8 12.31 -14.48 -0.57
N ASP A 9 10.99 -14.26 -0.64
CA ASP A 9 10.25 -13.80 0.52
C ASP A 9 10.25 -14.85 1.63
N LYS A 10 10.69 -14.44 2.83
CA LYS A 10 10.71 -15.24 4.08
C LYS A 10 9.33 -15.69 4.59
N GLY A 11 8.30 -15.65 3.73
CA GLY A 11 6.95 -16.13 4.02
C GLY A 11 6.23 -15.24 5.01
N LEU A 12 5.52 -14.21 4.55
CA LEU A 12 4.55 -13.54 5.42
C LEU A 12 3.41 -14.53 5.74
N GLU A 13 3.01 -14.57 7.00
CA GLU A 13 2.02 -15.53 7.50
C GLU A 13 0.63 -14.89 7.61
N ARG A 14 -0.40 -15.68 7.30
CA ARG A 14 -1.80 -15.27 7.43
C ARG A 14 -2.12 -14.98 8.90
N GLY A 15 -2.80 -13.87 9.14
CA GLY A 15 -3.19 -13.41 10.48
C GLY A 15 -2.08 -12.67 11.24
N LYS A 16 -0.81 -12.78 10.82
CA LYS A 16 0.30 -12.05 11.45
C LYS A 16 0.30 -10.58 11.05
N LYS A 17 0.90 -9.79 11.93
CA LYS A 17 1.06 -8.33 11.81
C LYS A 17 2.53 -8.01 11.52
N TYR A 18 2.75 -7.07 10.60
CA TYR A 18 4.09 -6.64 10.20
C TYR A 18 4.15 -5.12 10.12
N PRO A 19 5.28 -4.50 10.49
CA PRO A 19 5.48 -3.08 10.31
C PRO A 19 5.58 -2.74 8.82
N PHE A 20 5.15 -1.55 8.44
CA PHE A 20 5.40 -1.00 7.12
C PHE A 20 5.90 0.43 7.20
N LYS A 21 6.59 0.82 6.13
CA LYS A 21 6.94 2.20 5.81
C LYS A 21 6.63 2.40 4.33
N LEU A 22 5.77 3.37 4.04
CA LEU A 22 5.32 3.69 2.67
C LEU A 22 5.69 5.14 2.37
N THR A 23 6.42 5.34 1.29
CA THR A 23 6.73 6.66 0.74
C THR A 23 5.65 7.03 -0.27
N LEU A 24 5.07 8.21 -0.11
CA LEU A 24 4.00 8.78 -0.95
C LEU A 24 4.58 9.97 -1.74
N PRO A 25 5.32 9.71 -2.84
CA PRO A 25 6.15 10.74 -3.49
C PRO A 25 5.34 11.91 -4.05
N LEU A 26 4.11 11.67 -4.53
CA LEU A 26 3.29 12.73 -5.14
C LEU A 26 2.80 13.80 -4.14
N ILE A 27 2.82 13.47 -2.86
CA ILE A 27 2.45 14.40 -1.79
C ILE A 27 3.60 14.63 -0.81
N ASN A 28 4.81 14.18 -1.15
CA ASN A 28 6.04 14.30 -0.35
C ASN A 28 5.90 13.84 1.11
N GLU A 29 5.21 12.72 1.33
CA GLU A 29 4.92 12.20 2.68
C GLU A 29 5.48 10.80 2.88
N VAL A 30 5.80 10.47 4.13
CA VAL A 30 6.20 9.12 4.54
C VAL A 30 5.29 8.69 5.68
N ILE A 31 4.58 7.58 5.48
CA ILE A 31 3.73 7.00 6.51
C ILE A 31 4.29 5.65 6.98
N SER A 32 4.17 5.40 8.26
CA SER A 32 4.53 4.12 8.88
C SER A 32 3.37 3.61 9.73
N GLY A 33 3.32 2.29 9.90
CA GLY A 33 2.30 1.64 10.71
C GLY A 33 2.43 0.13 10.68
N THR A 34 1.30 -0.55 10.85
CA THR A 34 1.24 -2.01 10.84
C THR A 34 0.18 -2.48 9.85
N PHE A 35 0.48 -3.52 9.08
CA PHE A 35 -0.53 -4.26 8.33
C PHE A 35 -0.70 -5.66 8.89
N ARG A 36 -1.85 -6.27 8.62
CA ARG A 36 -2.14 -7.68 8.89
C ARG A 36 -2.37 -8.41 7.57
N ILE A 37 -1.78 -9.58 7.41
CA ILE A 37 -2.07 -10.45 6.27
C ILE A 37 -3.43 -11.10 6.49
N VAL A 38 -4.37 -10.88 5.57
CA VAL A 38 -5.71 -11.47 5.62
C VAL A 38 -5.81 -12.74 4.77
N ASP A 39 -5.05 -12.78 3.67
CA ASP A 39 -5.04 -13.88 2.74
C ASP A 39 -3.71 -13.95 1.96
N ILE A 40 -3.38 -15.12 1.42
CA ILE A 40 -2.15 -15.38 0.69
C ILE A 40 -2.50 -16.11 -0.61
N SER A 41 -2.19 -15.48 -1.73
CA SER A 41 -2.25 -16.11 -3.05
C SER A 41 -0.85 -16.53 -3.52
N ASP A 42 -0.79 -17.27 -4.63
CA ASP A 42 0.48 -17.67 -5.25
C ASP A 42 1.36 -16.48 -5.62
N ARG A 43 0.75 -15.33 -5.97
CA ARG A 43 1.46 -14.16 -6.50
C ARG A 43 1.50 -12.97 -5.54
N ALA A 44 0.63 -12.94 -4.53
CA ALA A 44 0.50 -11.77 -3.67
C ALA A 44 -0.04 -12.09 -2.27
N TYR A 45 0.43 -11.31 -1.30
CA TYR A 45 -0.16 -11.20 0.03
C TYR A 45 -1.27 -10.16 0.03
N HIS A 46 -2.47 -10.56 0.43
CA HIS A 46 -3.56 -9.62 0.68
C HIS A 46 -3.44 -9.11 2.11
N CYS A 47 -3.35 -7.78 2.26
CA CYS A 47 -3.15 -7.15 3.55
C CYS A 47 -4.12 -5.98 3.78
N ILE A 48 -4.39 -5.76 5.08
CA ILE A 48 -5.16 -4.62 5.58
C ILE A 48 -4.31 -3.81 6.55
N PHE A 49 -4.46 -2.50 6.55
CA PHE A 49 -3.86 -1.65 7.59
C PHE A 49 -4.53 -1.88 8.94
N VAL A 50 -3.73 -1.93 10.00
CA VAL A 50 -4.21 -2.07 11.38
C VAL A 50 -4.08 -0.71 12.06
N ASN A 51 -5.19 -0.21 12.62
CA ASN A 51 -5.23 1.04 13.40
C ASN A 51 -4.60 2.24 12.70
N LEU A 52 -4.78 2.37 11.37
CA LEU A 52 -4.32 3.55 10.65
C LEU A 52 -5.14 4.77 11.09
N GLY A 53 -4.48 5.73 11.74
CA GLY A 53 -5.11 6.99 12.18
C GLY A 53 -5.77 7.73 11.01
N ILE A 54 -6.75 8.59 11.32
CA ILE A 54 -7.53 9.32 10.33
C ILE A 54 -6.61 10.16 9.43
N GLU A 55 -5.70 10.92 10.01
CA GLU A 55 -4.71 11.73 9.28
C GLU A 55 -3.90 10.89 8.26
N LYS A 56 -3.40 9.72 8.68
CA LYS A 56 -2.65 8.83 7.79
C LYS A 56 -3.54 8.24 6.69
N ARG A 57 -4.81 7.94 6.98
CA ARG A 57 -5.79 7.51 5.97
C ARG A 57 -6.05 8.59 4.93
N GLU A 58 -6.19 9.84 5.36
CA GLU A 58 -6.36 10.99 4.47
C GLU A 58 -5.16 11.19 3.56
N LYS A 59 -3.93 11.07 4.09
CA LYS A 59 -2.70 11.12 3.26
C LYS A 59 -2.66 10.03 2.20
N VAL A 60 -3.01 8.79 2.55
CA VAL A 60 -3.11 7.69 1.56
C VAL A 60 -4.18 8.00 0.52
N HIS A 61 -5.35 8.49 0.95
CA HIS A 61 -6.44 8.84 0.05
C HIS A 61 -6.04 9.93 -0.95
N LEU A 62 -5.43 11.02 -0.47
CA LEU A 62 -4.93 12.11 -1.31
C LEU A 62 -3.88 11.62 -2.31
N PHE A 63 -2.96 10.77 -1.87
CA PHE A 63 -1.97 10.17 -2.78
C PHE A 63 -2.63 9.35 -3.90
N VAL A 64 -3.65 8.55 -3.59
CA VAL A 64 -4.39 7.76 -4.59
C VAL A 64 -5.09 8.68 -5.60
N LEU A 65 -5.67 9.79 -5.15
CA LEU A 65 -6.29 10.77 -6.04
C LEU A 65 -5.27 11.43 -6.98
N GLU A 66 -4.12 11.87 -6.47
CA GLU A 66 -3.08 12.46 -7.31
C GLU A 66 -2.51 11.45 -8.32
N ARG A 67 -2.33 10.18 -7.93
CA ARG A 67 -1.96 9.09 -8.85
C ARG A 67 -2.96 8.93 -9.99
N GLN A 68 -4.26 8.86 -9.68
CA GLN A 68 -5.30 8.72 -10.70
C GLN A 68 -5.33 9.92 -11.66
N LYS A 69 -5.10 11.13 -11.13
CA LYS A 69 -5.02 12.37 -11.91
C LYS A 69 -3.83 12.36 -12.88
N GLU A 70 -2.68 11.86 -12.45
CA GLU A 70 -1.52 11.64 -13.34
C GLU A 70 -1.82 10.64 -14.45
N GLU A 71 -2.44 9.50 -14.13
CA GLU A 71 -2.80 8.49 -15.13
C GLU A 71 -3.78 9.05 -16.18
N LEU A 72 -4.77 9.83 -15.76
CA LEU A 72 -5.69 10.51 -16.67
C LEU A 72 -4.98 11.54 -17.56
N ARG A 73 -4.01 12.29 -17.01
CA ARG A 73 -3.19 13.23 -17.79
C ARG A 73 -2.30 12.51 -18.79
N ALA A 74 -1.71 11.38 -18.42
CA ALA A 74 -0.88 10.56 -19.30
C ALA A 74 -1.70 10.01 -20.47
N LYS A 75 -2.91 9.50 -20.21
CA LYS A 75 -3.83 9.00 -21.26
C LYS A 75 -4.26 10.07 -22.26
N ARG A 76 -4.31 11.35 -21.87
CA ARG A 76 -4.64 12.46 -22.78
C ARG A 76 -3.46 12.94 -23.62
N ARG A 77 -2.23 12.56 -23.25
CA ARG A 77 -0.99 12.91 -23.96
C ARG A 77 -0.53 11.79 -24.91
N SER A 78 -1.15 10.62 -24.83
CA SER A 78 -0.99 9.47 -25.74
C SER A 78 -2.09 9.47 -26.79
#